data_AF-A0A133N9K7-F1
#
_entry.id   AF-A0A133N9K7-F1
#
_cell.length_a   1.000
_cell.length_b   1.000
_cell.length_c   1.000
_cell.angle_alpha   90.00
_cell.angle_beta   90.00
_cell.angle_gamma   90.00
#
_symmetry.space_group_name_H-M   'P 1'
#
loop_
_entity.id
_entity.type
_entity.pdbx_description
1 polymer ?
#
loop_
_entity_poly.entity_id
_entity_poly.type
_entity_poly.pdbx_seq_one_letter_code
_entity_poly.pdbx_strand_id
1 'polypeptide(L)' 'MKKIIVDRIEGHFIVCEDEKENILELKKDDVIGDVKEGDVLVKGKEGKFCLDKALTEKRKKEIEDFMKGMWE' A
#
# COMPACT_ATOMS: atom_id res chain seq x y z
N MET A 1 5.83 -11.84 4.69
CA MET A 1 5.25 -10.65 5.33
C MET A 1 3.98 -10.29 4.57
N LYS A 2 2.87 -10.03 5.26
CA LYS A 2 1.62 -9.64 4.58
C LYS A 2 1.73 -8.15 4.22
N LYS A 3 1.84 -7.85 2.91
CA LYS A 3 1.81 -6.49 2.36
C LYS A 3 0.42 -6.20 1.82
N ILE A 4 -0.02 -4.97 1.95
CA ILE A 4 -1.28 -4.47 1.40
C ILE A 4 -0.98 -3.14 0.72
N ILE A 5 -1.79 -2.78 -0.27
CA ILE A 5 -1.64 -1.54 -1.04
C ILE A 5 -2.81 -0.64 -0.69
N VAL A 6 -2.54 0.64 -0.44
CA VAL A 6 -3.61 1.63 -0.25
C VAL A 6 -4.32 1.86 -1.58
N ASP A 7 -5.61 1.53 -1.63
CA ASP A 7 -6.48 1.79 -2.78
C ASP A 7 -7.07 3.20 -2.68
N ARG A 8 -7.62 3.56 -1.52
CA ARG A 8 -8.20 4.90 -1.29
C ARG A 8 -8.28 5.26 0.18
N ILE A 9 -8.44 6.56 0.47
CA ILE A 9 -8.58 7.10 1.83
C ILE A 9 -9.93 7.77 1.95
N GLU A 10 -10.77 7.27 2.87
CA GLU A 10 -12.15 7.72 3.07
C GLU A 10 -12.34 8.22 4.50
N GLY A 11 -12.32 9.54 4.71
CA GLY A 11 -12.50 10.12 6.04
C GLY A 11 -11.43 9.64 7.04
N HIS A 12 -11.83 8.82 8.03
CA HIS A 12 -10.93 8.23 9.04
C HIS A 12 -10.45 6.81 8.70
N PHE A 13 -10.82 6.29 7.54
CA PHE A 13 -10.49 4.95 7.10
C PHE A 13 -9.52 4.96 5.91
N ILE A 14 -8.74 3.90 5.82
CA ILE A 14 -7.81 3.61 4.73
C ILE A 14 -8.24 2.27 4.16
N VAL A 15 -8.69 2.28 2.91
CA VAL A 15 -9.08 1.08 2.19
C VAL A 15 -7.86 0.55 1.47
N CYS A 16 -7.54 -0.72 1.73
CA CYS A 16 -6.39 -1.40 1.17
C CYS A 16 -6.80 -2.69 0.46
N GLU A 17 -5.95 -3.13 -0.45
CA GLU A 17 -6.06 -4.41 -1.14
C GLU A 17 -4.86 -5.30 -0.80
N ASP A 18 -5.08 -6.60 -0.57
CA ASP A 18 -3.99 -7.58 -0.45
C ASP A 18 -3.68 -8.30 -1.78
N GLU A 19 -2.61 -9.10 -1.83
CA GLU A 19 -2.20 -9.80 -3.05
C GLU A 19 -3.23 -10.79 -3.62
N LYS A 20 -4.32 -11.04 -2.89
CA LYS A 20 -5.42 -11.91 -3.31
C LYS A 20 -6.69 -11.11 -3.63
N GLU A 21 -6.55 -9.79 -3.86
CA GLU A 21 -7.64 -8.87 -4.20
C GLU A 21 -8.71 -8.77 -3.09
N ASN A 22 -8.36 -9.14 -1.85
CA ASN A 22 -9.27 -8.91 -0.72
C ASN A 22 -9.17 -7.45 -0.29
N ILE A 23 -10.32 -6.85 -0.05
CA ILE A 23 -10.43 -5.50 0.51
C ILE A 23 -10.30 -5.57 2.03
N LEU A 24 -9.44 -4.71 2.58
CA LEU A 24 -9.25 -4.49 4.00
C LEU A 24 -9.52 -3.02 4.32
N GLU A 25 -10.26 -2.77 5.38
CA GLU A 25 -10.46 -1.43 5.91
C GLU A 25 -9.66 -1.27 7.20
N LEU A 26 -8.82 -0.25 7.25
CA LEU A 26 -8.01 0.10 8.42
C LEU A 26 -8.43 1.47 8.94
N LYS A 27 -8.47 1.64 10.27
CA LYS A 27 -8.54 2.99 10.85
C LYS A 27 -7.18 3.67 10.68
N LYS A 28 -7.18 4.99 10.47
CA LYS A 28 -5.94 5.79 10.43
C LYS A 28 -5.06 5.58 11.67
N ASP A 29 -5.66 5.40 12.84
CA ASP A 29 -4.93 5.18 14.10
C ASP A 29 -4.17 3.84 14.16
N ASP A 30 -4.55 2.88 13.31
CA ASP A 30 -3.89 1.57 13.18
C ASP A 30 -2.75 1.60 12.15
N VAL A 31 -2.51 2.74 11.50
CA VAL A 31 -1.48 2.92 10.49
C VAL A 31 -0.45 3.94 10.96
N ILE A 32 0.82 3.55 10.89
CA ILE A 32 1.98 4.38 11.21
C ILE A 32 2.58 4.91 9.92
N GLY A 33 2.53 6.23 9.77
CA GLY A 33 3.09 6.95 8.62
C GLY A 33 2.07 7.89 7.99
N ASP A 34 2.57 8.80 7.16
CA ASP A 34 1.74 9.65 6.31
C ASP A 34 1.51 8.93 4.98
N VAL A 35 0.31 8.37 4.83
CA VAL A 35 -0.04 7.42 3.76
C VAL A 35 -0.92 8.07 2.70
N LYS A 36 -0.68 7.69 1.45
CA LYS A 36 -1.47 8.07 0.28
C LYS A 36 -1.86 6.85 -0.54
N GLU A 37 -2.76 7.06 -1.49
CA GLU A 37 -3.11 6.06 -2.51
C GLU A 37 -1.86 5.54 -3.24
N GLY A 38 -1.84 4.22 -3.46
CA GLY A 38 -0.72 3.49 -4.08
C GLY A 38 0.42 3.11 -3.13
N ASP A 39 0.43 3.62 -1.89
CA ASP A 39 1.45 3.26 -0.91
C ASP A 39 1.34 1.80 -0.46
N VAL A 40 2.49 1.20 -0.12
CA VAL A 40 2.57 -0.15 0.41
C VAL A 40 2.66 -0.11 1.93
N LEU A 41 1.75 -0.82 2.60
CA LEU A 41 1.77 -1.01 4.04
C LEU A 41 2.19 -2.44 4.41
N VAL A 42 2.98 -2.56 5.46
CA VAL A 42 3.43 -3.84 6.02
C VAL A 42 3.00 -3.99 7.46
N LYS A 43 2.64 -5.20 7.87
CA LYS A 43 2.29 -5.47 9.26
C LYS A 43 3.51 -5.33 10.17
N GLY A 44 3.46 -4.38 11.11
CA GLY A 44 4.48 -4.09 12.10
C GLY A 44 4.40 -4.98 13.36
N LYS A 45 5.24 -4.69 14.35
CA LYS A 45 5.44 -5.54 15.55
C LYS A 45 4.34 -5.47 16.61
N GLU A 46 3.31 -4.64 16.44
CA GLU A 46 2.25 -4.45 17.45
C GLU A 46 0.86 -4.54 16.82
N GLY A 47 0.72 -5.30 15.73
CA GLY A 47 -0.54 -5.44 15.01
C GLY A 47 -0.89 -4.27 14.09
N LYS A 48 -0.27 -3.10 14.29
CA LYS A 48 -0.38 -1.93 13.39
C LYS A 48 0.28 -2.16 12.04
N PHE A 49 -0.21 -1.45 11.04
CA PHE A 49 0.42 -1.38 9.72
C PHE A 49 1.35 -0.18 9.64
N CYS A 50 2.47 -0.33 8.94
CA CYS A 50 3.45 0.74 8.76
C CYS A 50 3.65 1.00 7.27
N LEU A 51 3.76 2.28 6.90
CA LEU A 51 4.19 2.67 5.56
C LEU A 51 5.59 2.15 5.27
N ASP A 52 5.73 1.42 4.16
CA ASP A 52 7.02 0.98 3.63
C ASP A 52 7.33 1.77 2.34
N LYS A 53 8.10 2.86 2.50
CA LYS A 53 8.51 3.72 1.39
C LYS A 53 9.38 2.98 0.37
N ALA A 54 10.20 2.03 0.81
CA ALA A 54 11.08 1.29 -0.09
C ALA A 54 10.28 0.35 -1.00
N LEU A 55 9.29 -0.36 -0.45
CA LEU A 55 8.39 -1.20 -1.23
C LEU A 55 7.48 -0.37 -2.14
N THR A 56 7.03 0.80 -1.67
CA THR A 56 6.23 1.74 -2.48
C THR A 56 7.00 2.19 -3.72
N GLU A 57 8.22 2.69 -3.56
CA GLU A 57 9.05 3.13 -4.69
C GLU A 57 9.42 1.97 -5.62
N LYS A 58 9.70 0.78 -5.05
CA LYS A 58 9.97 -0.41 -5.85
C LYS A 58 8.78 -0.77 -6.74
N ARG A 59 7.56 -0.84 -6.18
CA ARG A 59 6.33 -1.13 -6.93
C ARG A 59 6.09 -0.08 -8.02
N LYS A 60 6.24 1.20 -7.68
CA LYS A 60 6.08 2.29 -8.63
C LYS A 60 7.02 2.13 -9.83
N LYS A 61 8.29 1.83 -9.57
CA LYS A 61 9.28 1.57 -10.61
C LYS A 61 8.93 0.35 -11.46
N GLU A 62 8.48 -0.75 -10.87
CA GLU A 62 8.06 -1.95 -11.61
C GLU A 62 6.89 -1.63 -12.57
N ILE A 63 5.92 -0.82 -12.14
CA ILE A 63 4.80 -0.37 -12.98
C ILE A 63 5.31 0.54 -14.11
N GLU A 64 6.19 1.51 -13.80
CA GLU A 64 6.79 2.40 -14.80
C GLU A 64 7.60 1.63 -15.86
N ASP A 65 8.37 0.63 -15.44
CA ASP A 65 9.20 -0.18 -16.35
C ASP A 65 8.34 -1.14 -17.18
N PHE A 66 7.27 -1.71 -16.61
CA PHE A 66 6.28 -2.48 -17.37
C PHE A 66 5.58 -1.62 -18.42
N MET A 67 5.18 -0.39 -18.03
CA MET A 67 4.59 0.55 -18.97
C MET A 67 5.55 0.89 -20.11
N LYS A 68 6.83 1.20 -19.85
CA LYS A 68 7.79 1.48 -20.95
C LYS A 68 7.87 0.35 -21.98
N GLY A 69 7.97 -0.90 -21.52
CA GLY A 69 8.09 -2.07 -22.41
C GLY A 69 6.84 -2.39 -23.24
N MET A 70 5.69 -1.79 -22.95
CA MET A 70 4.47 -1.94 -23.77
C MET A 70 4.43 -0.99 -24.98
N TRP A 71 5.28 0.05 -25.01
CA TRP A 71 5.27 1.09 -26.05
C TRP A 71 6.52 1.01 -26.95
N GLU A 72 7.34 -0.03 -26.77
CA GLU A 72 8.42 -0.47 -27.68
C GLU A 72 7.92 -1.57 -28.62
#